data_AF-A0A955NIJ8-F1
#
_entry.id   AF-A0A955NIJ8-F1
#
_cell.length_a   1.000
_cell.length_b   1.000
_cell.length_c   1.000
_cell.angle_alpha   90.00
_cell.angle_beta   90.00
_cell.angle_gamma   90.00
#
_symmetry.space_group_name_H-M   'P 1'
#
loop_
_entity.id
_entity.type
_entity.pdbx_description
1 polymer ?
#
loop_
_entity_poly.entity_id
_entity_poly.type
_entity_poly.pdbx_seq_one_letter_code
_entity_poly.pdbx_strand_id
1 'polypeptide(L)' 'KHLRSFARGVGWQVGIPIEVAHLHILREGPLSFPGTRYPCFDLSFRCNLFLPEHLGLGNAVVLGLGTLRLDRRGQN' A
#
# COMPACT_ATOMS: atom_id res chain seq x y z
N LYS A 1 -8.82 -4.71 -0.07
CA LYS A 1 -8.69 -5.58 1.14
C LYS A 1 -7.73 -4.98 2.16
N HIS A 2 -6.49 -4.69 1.80
CA HIS A 2 -5.46 -4.25 2.75
C HIS A 2 -5.78 -2.95 3.50
N LEU A 3 -6.36 -1.93 2.86
CA LEU A 3 -6.78 -0.69 3.53
C LEU A 3 -7.79 -0.93 4.67
N ARG A 4 -8.78 -1.83 4.46
CA ARG A 4 -9.74 -2.23 5.50
C ARG A 4 -9.06 -2.94 6.66
N SER A 5 -8.14 -3.86 6.36
CA SER A 5 -7.38 -4.57 7.40
C SER A 5 -6.53 -3.62 8.22
N PHE A 6 -5.87 -2.66 7.57
CA PHE A 6 -5.10 -1.61 8.24
C PHE A 6 -5.98 -0.77 9.16
N ALA A 7 -7.07 -0.19 8.64
CA ALA A 7 -7.98 0.65 9.43
C ALA A 7 -8.46 -0.07 10.70
N ARG A 8 -8.91 -1.32 10.57
CA ARG A 8 -9.28 -2.15 11.73
C ARG A 8 -8.10 -2.38 12.68
N GLY A 9 -6.90 -2.66 12.15
CA GLY A 9 -5.71 -2.93 12.93
C GLY A 9 -5.26 -1.76 13.81
N VAL A 10 -5.48 -0.52 13.37
CA VAL A 10 -5.17 0.69 14.15
C VAL A 10 -6.36 1.26 14.92
N GLY A 11 -7.50 0.55 14.95
CA GLY A 11 -8.72 1.04 15.62
C GLY A 11 -9.41 2.20 14.90
N TRP A 12 -9.11 2.43 13.62
CA TRP A 12 -9.73 3.48 12.82
C TRP A 12 -11.10 3.03 12.30
N GLN A 13 -12.15 3.69 12.79
CA GLN A 13 -13.51 3.56 12.29
C GLN A 13 -13.73 4.49 11.08
N VAL A 14 -13.62 3.93 9.88
CA VAL A 14 -13.90 4.66 8.64
C VAL A 14 -15.41 4.70 8.42
N GLY A 15 -16.03 5.86 8.64
CA GLY A 15 -17.48 6.06 8.50
C GLY A 15 -17.98 6.18 7.06
N ILE A 16 -17.08 6.16 6.08
CA ILE A 16 -17.38 6.24 4.65
C ILE A 16 -16.91 4.97 3.93
N PRO A 17 -17.51 4.61 2.78
CA PRO A 17 -16.97 3.56 1.94
C PRO A 17 -15.53 3.87 1.51
N ILE A 18 -14.63 2.90 1.64
CA ILE A 18 -13.25 3.05 1.15
C ILE A 18 -13.25 2.79 -0.36
N GLU A 19 -12.89 3.82 -1.11
CA GLU A 19 -12.80 3.80 -2.58
C GLU A 19 -11.34 3.78 -3.02
N VAL A 20 -11.06 2.97 -4.05
CA VAL A 20 -9.73 2.87 -4.67
C VAL A 20 -9.90 3.00 -6.17
N ALA A 21 -9.12 3.89 -6.78
CA ALA A 21 -9.14 4.17 -8.21
C ALA A 21 -7.71 4.26 -8.76
N HIS A 22 -7.57 4.23 -10.09
CA HIS A 22 -6.29 4.40 -10.79
C HIS A 22 -5.20 3.42 -10.30
N LEU A 23 -5.57 2.15 -10.14
CA LEU A 23 -4.64 1.09 -9.74
C LEU A 23 -3.75 0.74 -10.94
N HIS A 24 -2.49 1.13 -10.88
CA HIS A 24 -1.50 0.85 -11.92
C HIS A 24 -0.32 0.10 -11.33
N ILE A 25 0.08 -0.99 -11.99
CA ILE A 25 1.32 -1.68 -11.68
C ILE A 25 2.44 -0.94 -12.38
N LEU A 26 3.43 -0.47 -11.62
CA LEU A 26 4.58 0.27 -12.12
C LEU A 26 5.75 -0.66 -12.43
N ARG A 27 5.91 -1.70 -11.61
CA ARG A 27 6.97 -2.70 -11.75
C ARG A 27 6.49 -4.01 -11.15
N GLU A 28 6.87 -5.11 -11.78
CA GLU A 28 6.72 -6.45 -11.23
C GLU A 28 8.10 -7.08 -11.11
N GLY A 29 8.32 -7.87 -10.06
CA GLY A 29 9.57 -8.59 -9.92
C GLY A 29 9.66 -9.37 -8.63
N PRO A 30 10.38 -10.50 -8.64
CA PRO A 30 10.63 -11.24 -7.42
C PRO A 30 11.61 -10.48 -6.52
N LEU A 31 11.28 -10.37 -5.23
CA LEU A 31 12.21 -9.97 -4.19
C LEU A 31 12.70 -11.22 -3.46
N SER A 32 14.02 -11.34 -3.32
CA SER A 32 14.63 -12.50 -2.66
C SER A 32 15.02 -12.12 -1.23
N PHE A 33 14.42 -12.80 -0.26
CA PHE A 33 14.90 -12.85 1.11
C PHE A 33 15.61 -14.20 1.32
N PRO A 34 16.53 -14.32 2.31
CA PRO A 34 17.25 -15.56 2.54
C PRO A 34 16.32 -16.77 2.63
N GLY A 35 16.43 -17.68 1.65
CA GLY A 35 15.61 -18.90 1.58
C GLY A 35 14.20 -18.75 1.00
N THR A 36 13.75 -17.55 0.58
CA THR A 36 12.42 -17.39 -0.02
C THR A 36 12.36 -16.29 -1.07
N ARG A 37 11.76 -16.60 -2.22
CA ARG A 37 11.48 -15.65 -3.30
C ARG A 37 10.01 -15.24 -3.24
N TYR A 38 9.75 -13.94 -3.07
CA TYR A 38 8.41 -13.38 -3.03
C TYR A 38 8.08 -12.68 -4.35
N PRO A 39 6.96 -13.00 -5.01
CA PRO A 39 6.47 -12.16 -6.08
C PRO A 39 6.05 -10.80 -5.49
N CYS A 40 6.63 -9.72 -6.02
CA CYS A 40 6.36 -8.36 -5.56
C CYS A 40 6.02 -7.47 -6.74
N PHE A 41 5.30 -6.40 -6.44
CA PHE A 41 4.92 -5.36 -7.38
C PHE A 41 5.05 -4.01 -6.71
N ASP A 42 5.55 -3.04 -7.46
CA ASP A 42 5.38 -1.63 -7.16
C ASP A 42 4.11 -1.17 -7.86
N LEU A 43 3.21 -0.51 -7.14
CA LEU A 43 1.95 -0.02 -7.68
C LEU A 43 1.68 1.43 -7.27
N SER A 44 0.90 2.13 -8.07
CA SER A 44 0.28 3.40 -7.73
C SER A 44 -1.23 3.24 -7.68
N PHE A 45 -1.87 3.99 -6.78
CA PHE A 45 -3.32 4.04 -6.66
C PHE A 45 -3.74 5.37 -6.03
N ARG A 46 -5.01 5.73 -6.21
CA ARG A 46 -5.67 6.80 -5.47
C ARG A 46 -6.73 6.21 -4.56
N CYS A 47 -6.96 6.84 -3.41
CA CYS A 47 -8.05 6.48 -2.52
C CYS A 47 -8.61 7.72 -1.82
N ASN A 48 -9.80 7.58 -1.25
CA ASN A 48 -10.48 8.63 -0.49
C ASN A 48 -10.07 8.68 1.00
N LEU A 49 -8.92 8.10 1.36
CA LEU A 49 -8.38 8.11 2.71
C LEU A 49 -7.10 8.96 2.78
N PHE A 50 -6.91 9.67 3.88
CA PHE A 50 -5.61 10.24 4.21
C PHE A 50 -4.70 9.12 4.74
N LEU A 51 -3.62 8.83 4.00
CA LEU A 51 -2.60 7.85 4.37
C LEU A 51 -1.27 8.57 4.59
N PRO A 52 -0.65 8.47 5.79
CA PRO A 52 0.65 9.07 6.05
C PRO A 52 1.76 8.55 5.14
N GLU A 53 2.76 9.38 4.86
CA GLU A 53 3.97 8.96 4.14
C GLU A 53 4.70 7.86 4.94
N HIS A 54 5.28 6.89 4.24
CA HIS A 54 6.00 5.73 4.81
C HIS A 54 5.14 4.72 5.58
N LEU A 55 3.81 4.81 5.48
CA LEU A 55 2.92 3.81 6.05
C LEU A 55 3.10 2.46 5.34
N GLY A 56 3.24 1.38 6.11
CA GLY A 56 3.27 0.03 5.58
C GLY A 56 1.87 -0.55 5.39
N LEU A 57 1.56 -1.05 4.20
CA LEU A 57 0.28 -1.63 3.85
C LEU A 57 0.45 -2.99 3.16
N GLY A 58 -0.25 -4.01 3.65
CA GLY A 58 -0.27 -5.33 3.01
C GLY A 58 0.40 -6.41 3.84
N ASN A 59 1.11 -7.31 3.18
CA ASN A 59 1.80 -8.43 3.81
C ASN A 59 3.29 -8.14 3.94
N ALA A 60 3.96 -8.77 4.91
CA ALA A 60 5.41 -8.65 5.12
C ALA A 60 5.88 -7.19 5.27
N VAL A 61 5.03 -6.33 5.84
CA VAL A 61 5.33 -4.92 6.14
C VAL A 61 6.55 -4.77 7.03
N VAL A 62 6.75 -5.71 7.96
CA VAL A 62 7.93 -5.76 8.85
C VAL A 62 9.27 -5.92 8.09
N LEU A 63 9.22 -6.39 6.85
CA LEU A 63 10.38 -6.49 5.96
C LEU A 63 10.55 -5.24 5.06
N GLY A 64 9.73 -4.22 5.26
CA GLY A 64 9.71 -2.98 4.45
C GLY A 64 8.82 -3.05 3.20
N LEU A 65 8.15 -4.18 2.94
CA LEU A 65 7.26 -4.32 1.78
C LEU A 65 5.95 -3.55 1.95
N GLY A 66 5.40 -3.06 0.85
CA GLY A 66 4.13 -2.32 0.86
C GLY A 66 4.23 -0.94 1.51
N THR A 67 5.43 -0.39 1.62
CA THR A 67 5.66 0.98 2.11
C THR A 67 5.09 2.00 1.12
N LEU A 68 4.17 2.83 1.59
CA LEU A 68 3.53 3.87 0.79
C LEU A 68 4.40 5.12 0.70
N ARG A 69 4.39 5.78 -0.46
CA ARG A 69 4.95 7.12 -0.66
C ARG A 69 3.89 7.99 -1.32
N LEU A 70 3.83 9.25 -0.92
CA LEU A 70 2.97 10.23 -1.58
C LEU A 70 3.52 10.49 -2.98
N ASP A 71 2.70 10.26 -4.00
CA ASP A 71 3.04 10.62 -5.36
C ASP A 71 2.88 12.14 -5.53
N ARG A 72 4.00 12.86 -5.48
CA ARG A 72 4.05 14.32 -5.59
C ARG A 72 3.84 14.82 -7.02
N ARG A 73 3.75 13.92 -8.02
CA ARG A 73 3.60 14.31 -9.44
C ARG A 73 2.21 14.82 -9.81
N GLY A 74 1.21 14.64 -8.95
CA GLY A 74 -0.17 15.09 -9.20
C GLY A 74 -0.52 16.50 -8.69
N GLN A 75 0.45 17.30 -8.23
CA GLN A 75 0.24 18.66 -7.70
C GLN A 75 0.85 19.77 -8.58
N ASN A 76 1.21 19.47 -9.83
CA ASN A 76 1.73 20.43 -10.80
C ASN A 76 0.82 20.51 -12.03
#